data_AF-A0A4R3AZ66-F1
#
_entry.id   AF-A0A4R3AZ66-F1
#
_cell.length_a   1.000
_cell.length_b   1.000
_cell.length_c   1.000
_cell.angle_alpha   90.00
_cell.angle_beta   90.00
_cell.angle_gamma   90.00
#
_symmetry.space_group_name_H-M   'P 1'
#
loop_
_entity.id
_entity.type
_entity.pdbx_description
1 polymer ?
#
loop_
_entity_poly.entity_id
_entity_poly.type
_entity_poly.pdbx_seq_one_letter_code
_entity_poly.pdbx_strand_id
1 'polypeptide(L)'
;MMKYLPLHILFSFIGMILSIFVFAQNEKSTVITAKSPDQLYLGAVLQESLINAKTHDVLDVIQDDIVVSFGGIKLKSKIIKSEKAAFYNVIEEAQQIANSVPHSENSFSFSIKDLKSYGDVAHYFGQKIDVADWFSVSDPDEKPQTLLAVNMERVAFTAEMDLPAEGKFKTNNALLDRYNSNELIYVNTLSFGRRAIVLVESNLDASQVKNALSAILTRKELSNQEKGVLANCTFRVALLGSQDVIDVDSSRMLEEVLDYIDAKKDFSSPGLPISFGAAYLRNNQIFSNTY
;
A
#
# COMPACT_ATOMS: atom_id res chain seq x y z
N MET A 1 -12.82 30.14 -15.90
CA MET A 1 -11.47 30.35 -15.32
C MET A 1 -11.03 29.00 -14.79
N MET A 2 -10.07 28.35 -15.47
CA MET A 2 -9.68 26.96 -15.17
C MET A 2 -8.83 26.96 -13.90
N LYS A 3 -9.37 26.45 -12.79
CA LYS A 3 -8.80 26.56 -11.44
C LYS A 3 -7.78 25.47 -11.08
N TYR A 4 -7.54 24.51 -11.98
CA TYR A 4 -6.68 23.36 -11.72
C TYR A 4 -5.93 22.98 -12.99
N LEU A 5 -4.68 22.55 -12.83
CA LEU A 5 -3.85 22.06 -13.94
C LEU A 5 -3.98 20.53 -13.98
N PRO A 6 -4.57 19.95 -15.04
CA PRO A 6 -4.75 18.50 -15.12
C PRO A 6 -3.38 17.82 -15.25
N LEU A 7 -3.05 16.93 -14.30
CA LEU A 7 -1.79 16.18 -14.26
C LEU A 7 -1.80 14.99 -15.26
N HIS A 8 -2.35 15.15 -16.46
CA HIS A 8 -2.51 14.06 -17.42
C HIS A 8 -1.29 13.78 -18.31
N ILE A 9 -0.14 14.38 -18.05
CA ILE A 9 1.10 14.13 -18.79
C ILE A 9 2.30 14.06 -17.84
N LEU A 10 2.32 13.09 -16.90
CA LEU A 10 3.59 12.55 -16.40
C LEU A 10 3.49 11.23 -15.58
N PHE A 11 2.45 10.40 -15.68
CA PHE A 11 2.47 9.11 -14.96
C PHE A 11 1.80 7.99 -15.77
N SER A 12 2.45 7.58 -16.86
CA SER A 12 2.16 6.29 -17.53
C SER A 12 3.19 5.20 -17.17
N PHE A 13 3.99 5.40 -16.11
CA PHE A 13 4.96 4.44 -15.60
C PHE A 13 5.02 4.52 -14.07
N ILE A 14 3.94 4.14 -13.38
CA ILE A 14 4.06 3.62 -12.00
C ILE A 14 4.02 2.10 -12.11
N GLY A 15 5.02 1.58 -12.80
CA GLY A 15 5.33 0.17 -12.91
C GLY A 15 6.84 0.07 -12.78
N MET A 16 7.29 -0.36 -11.61
CA MET A 16 8.65 -0.81 -11.34
C MET A 16 9.78 0.25 -11.51
N ILE A 17 10.11 0.98 -10.44
CA ILE A 17 11.47 1.52 -10.28
C ILE A 17 11.97 1.21 -8.86
N LEU A 18 12.71 0.11 -8.75
CA LEU A 18 13.61 -0.15 -7.63
C LEU A 18 15.00 0.35 -8.06
N SER A 19 15.42 1.54 -7.64
CA SER A 19 16.78 2.02 -7.88
C SER A 19 17.67 1.64 -6.70
N ILE A 20 18.53 0.64 -6.90
CA ILE A 20 19.57 0.24 -5.94
C ILE A 20 20.81 1.11 -6.21
N PHE A 21 21.21 1.94 -5.25
CA PHE A 21 22.60 2.39 -5.14
C PHE A 21 23.17 1.87 -3.82
N VAL A 22 24.21 1.05 -3.94
CA VAL A 22 24.98 0.50 -2.82
C VAL A 22 25.93 1.58 -2.32
N PHE A 23 25.51 2.27 -1.27
CA PHE A 23 26.36 2.72 -0.17
C PHE A 23 25.57 2.43 1.11
N ALA A 24 26.18 2.44 2.29
CA ALA A 24 25.49 2.31 3.58
C ALA A 24 24.49 3.49 3.79
N GLN A 25 23.40 3.49 3.05
CA GLN A 25 22.42 4.55 2.91
C GLN A 25 21.06 3.98 3.28
N ASN A 26 20.38 4.66 4.19
CA ASN A 26 18.99 4.39 4.53
C ASN A 26 18.15 4.29 3.24
N GLU A 27 17.24 3.33 3.22
CA GLU A 27 16.42 3.11 2.04
C GLU A 27 15.37 4.20 1.88
N LYS A 28 14.91 4.39 0.65
CA LYS A 28 13.94 5.43 0.31
C LYS A 28 12.77 4.90 -0.49
N SER A 29 11.56 5.35 -0.17
CA SER A 29 10.35 5.04 -0.94
C SER A 29 9.45 6.27 -1.08
N THR A 30 8.83 6.42 -2.25
CA THR A 30 7.76 7.40 -2.51
C THR A 30 6.36 6.79 -2.41
N VAL A 31 6.28 5.45 -2.32
CA VAL A 31 5.03 4.70 -2.14
C VAL A 31 5.07 4.01 -0.79
N ILE A 32 4.11 4.35 0.06
CA ILE A 32 4.11 3.95 1.46
C ILE A 32 2.86 3.12 1.72
N THR A 33 3.01 2.01 2.42
CA THR A 33 1.88 1.13 2.76
C THR A 33 0.98 1.81 3.79
N ALA A 34 -0.34 1.68 3.65
CA ALA A 34 -1.28 2.37 4.52
C ALA A 34 -1.44 1.62 5.87
N LYS A 35 -0.73 2.05 6.92
CA LYS A 35 -0.80 1.44 8.27
C LYS A 35 -2.08 1.79 9.05
N SER A 36 -2.58 3.01 8.87
CA SER A 36 -3.85 3.51 9.41
C SER A 36 -4.80 3.87 8.26
N PRO A 37 -5.15 2.89 7.40
CA PRO A 37 -5.77 3.17 6.10
C PRO A 37 -7.14 3.84 6.23
N ASP A 38 -7.85 3.61 7.34
CA ASP A 38 -9.12 4.24 7.64
C ASP A 38 -8.97 5.74 7.86
N GLN A 39 -7.84 6.23 8.37
CA GLN A 39 -7.63 7.66 8.61
C GLN A 39 -7.26 8.43 7.34
N LEU A 40 -6.75 7.74 6.31
CA LEU A 40 -6.23 8.38 5.11
C LEU A 40 -7.33 8.84 4.15
N TYR A 41 -7.15 10.03 3.59
CA TYR A 41 -7.94 10.61 2.50
C TYR A 41 -7.05 11.57 1.70
N LEU A 42 -7.45 11.93 0.47
CA LEU A 42 -6.68 12.90 -0.31
C LEU A 42 -6.69 14.29 0.35
N GLY A 43 -5.49 14.84 0.54
CA GLY A 43 -5.23 16.09 1.26
C GLY A 43 -5.12 15.94 2.78
N ALA A 44 -5.24 14.72 3.32
CA ALA A 44 -4.85 14.43 4.71
C ALA A 44 -3.40 14.85 4.95
N VAL A 45 -3.16 15.71 5.96
CA VAL A 45 -1.80 16.17 6.30
C VAL A 45 -1.21 15.31 7.41
N LEU A 46 0.03 14.88 7.23
CA LEU A 46 0.80 14.05 8.14
C LEU A 46 2.10 14.76 8.54
N GLN A 47 2.66 14.38 9.69
CA GLN A 47 4.04 14.73 10.05
C GLN A 47 4.99 13.65 9.51
N GLU A 48 5.98 14.03 8.72
CA GLU A 48 6.91 13.08 8.10
C GLU A 48 7.68 12.24 9.13
N SER A 49 7.98 12.83 10.29
CA SER A 49 8.69 12.19 11.40
C SER A 49 7.92 11.00 12.01
N LEU A 50 6.60 10.96 11.82
CA LEU A 50 5.73 9.90 12.33
C LEU A 50 5.49 8.76 11.33
N ILE A 51 5.97 8.87 10.09
CA ILE A 51 5.77 7.83 9.07
C ILE A 51 6.40 6.51 9.49
N ASN A 52 7.58 6.57 10.13
CA ASN A 52 8.26 5.37 10.67
C ASN A 52 7.81 4.98 12.08
N ALA A 53 6.91 5.74 12.71
CA ALA A 53 6.34 5.39 14.02
C ALA A 53 5.23 4.33 13.87
N LYS A 54 4.79 3.72 14.97
CA LYS A 54 3.73 2.70 14.97
C LYS A 54 2.42 3.25 14.39
N THR A 55 2.05 4.45 14.80
CA THR A 55 0.86 5.16 14.34
C THR A 55 1.22 6.58 13.92
N HIS A 56 0.37 7.18 13.09
CA HIS A 56 0.39 8.60 12.77
C HIS A 56 -1.05 9.11 12.81
N ASP A 57 -1.21 10.36 13.22
CA ASP A 57 -2.49 11.07 13.18
C ASP A 57 -2.58 11.95 11.93
N VAL A 58 -3.81 12.17 11.47
CA VAL A 58 -4.09 13.11 10.38
C VAL A 58 -4.43 14.49 10.93
N LEU A 59 -3.83 15.52 10.33
CA LEU A 59 -4.09 16.92 10.59
C LEU A 59 -5.03 17.48 9.51
N ASP A 60 -6.17 18.02 9.94
CA ASP A 60 -7.13 18.65 9.04
C ASP A 60 -6.77 20.12 8.78
N VAL A 61 -5.82 20.31 7.86
CA VAL A 61 -5.16 21.60 7.62
C VAL A 61 -5.60 22.27 6.32
N ILE A 62 -5.80 21.51 5.24
CA ILE A 62 -6.14 22.04 3.92
C ILE A 62 -7.61 22.45 3.90
N GLN A 63 -7.88 23.72 3.59
CA GLN A 63 -9.25 24.27 3.57
C GLN A 63 -9.83 24.42 2.15
N ASP A 64 -9.00 24.23 1.14
CA ASP A 64 -9.42 24.29 -0.25
C ASP A 64 -10.27 23.10 -0.65
N ASP A 65 -11.09 23.31 -1.67
CA ASP A 65 -11.62 22.20 -2.44
C ASP A 65 -10.48 21.58 -3.25
N ILE A 66 -10.53 20.27 -3.43
CA ILE A 66 -9.53 19.50 -4.16
C ILE A 66 -10.18 18.85 -5.37
N VAL A 67 -9.41 18.68 -6.44
CA VAL A 67 -9.83 17.87 -7.59
C VAL A 67 -9.27 16.47 -7.39
N VAL A 68 -10.18 15.50 -7.41
CA VAL A 68 -9.86 14.08 -7.37
C VAL A 68 -10.00 13.50 -8.77
N SER A 69 -8.92 12.91 -9.25
CA SER A 69 -8.80 12.19 -10.51
C SER A 69 -8.62 10.69 -10.23
N PHE A 70 -9.05 9.83 -11.16
CA PHE A 70 -9.00 8.38 -10.96
C PHE A 70 -8.18 7.68 -12.04
N GLY A 71 -7.23 6.85 -11.62
CA GLY A 71 -6.47 5.95 -12.49
C GLY A 71 -7.05 4.54 -12.49
N GLY A 72 -6.94 3.82 -13.61
CA GLY A 72 -7.40 2.43 -13.73
C GLY A 72 -8.91 2.26 -13.99
N ILE A 73 -9.73 3.28 -13.74
CA ILE A 73 -11.18 3.27 -13.99
C ILE A 73 -11.63 4.48 -14.82
N LYS A 74 -12.78 4.35 -15.49
CA LYS A 74 -13.39 5.43 -16.28
C LYS A 74 -14.35 6.27 -15.44
N LEU A 75 -13.82 7.00 -14.47
CA LEU A 75 -14.58 7.96 -13.66
C LEU A 75 -14.08 9.39 -13.92
N LYS A 76 -15.00 10.32 -14.18
CA LYS A 76 -14.65 11.74 -14.35
C LYS A 76 -14.14 12.32 -13.03
N SER A 77 -13.23 13.29 -13.12
CA SER A 77 -12.74 13.98 -11.94
C SER A 77 -13.86 14.71 -11.19
N LYS A 78 -13.67 14.84 -9.88
CA LYS A 78 -14.67 15.38 -8.94
C LYS A 78 -14.01 16.48 -8.11
N ILE A 79 -14.76 17.54 -7.82
CA ILE A 79 -14.32 18.59 -6.89
C ILE A 79 -14.98 18.32 -5.54
N ILE A 80 -14.19 18.15 -4.49
CA ILE A 80 -14.68 17.84 -3.14
C ILE A 80 -13.96 18.68 -2.09
N LYS A 81 -14.50 18.74 -0.88
CA LYS A 81 -13.75 19.22 0.28
C LYS A 81 -12.62 18.25 0.62
N SER A 82 -11.48 18.76 1.09
CA SER A 82 -10.39 17.93 1.63
C SER A 82 -10.76 17.39 3.01
N GLU A 83 -11.79 16.55 3.06
CA GLU A 83 -12.33 15.98 4.29
C GLU A 83 -12.60 14.49 4.06
N LYS A 84 -12.35 13.69 5.10
CA LYS A 84 -12.52 12.22 5.04
C LYS A 84 -13.90 11.81 4.52
N ALA A 85 -14.97 12.38 5.05
CA ALA A 85 -16.33 12.03 4.64
C ALA A 85 -16.62 12.37 3.17
N ALA A 86 -16.23 13.58 2.72
CA ALA A 86 -16.41 14.00 1.33
C ALA A 86 -15.61 13.12 0.36
N PHE A 87 -14.41 12.72 0.76
CA PHE A 87 -13.56 11.81 -0.02
C PHE A 87 -14.18 10.42 -0.14
N TYR A 88 -14.56 9.78 0.97
CA TYR A 88 -15.07 8.42 0.91
C TYR A 88 -16.43 8.28 0.18
N ASN A 89 -17.27 9.33 0.19
CA ASN A 89 -18.47 9.38 -0.67
C ASN A 89 -18.14 9.21 -2.16
N VAL A 90 -17.01 9.76 -2.61
CA VAL A 90 -16.57 9.65 -4.01
C VAL A 90 -15.90 8.30 -4.29
N ILE A 91 -15.23 7.73 -3.28
CA ILE A 91 -14.58 6.42 -3.37
C ILE A 91 -15.63 5.31 -3.48
N GLU A 92 -16.79 5.44 -2.85
CA GLU A 92 -17.90 4.50 -3.03
C GLU A 92 -18.32 4.40 -4.50
N GLU A 93 -18.45 5.53 -5.21
CA GLU A 93 -18.75 5.56 -6.66
C GLU A 93 -17.63 4.91 -7.48
N ALA A 94 -16.37 5.23 -7.17
CA ALA A 94 -15.21 4.65 -7.83
C ALA A 94 -15.15 3.13 -7.66
N GLN A 95 -15.45 2.63 -6.46
CA GLN A 95 -15.45 1.21 -6.12
C GLN A 95 -16.55 0.45 -6.88
N GLN A 96 -17.76 1.02 -7.00
CA GLN A 96 -18.84 0.41 -7.79
C GLN A 96 -18.43 0.23 -9.26
N ILE A 97 -17.77 1.24 -9.85
CA ILE A 97 -17.24 1.14 -11.20
C ILE A 97 -16.15 0.08 -11.28
N ALA A 98 -15.19 0.08 -10.35
CA ALA A 98 -14.10 -0.89 -10.32
C ALA A 98 -14.63 -2.34 -10.25
N ASN A 99 -15.65 -2.60 -9.44
CA ASN A 99 -16.29 -3.92 -9.32
C ASN A 99 -16.98 -4.38 -10.62
N SER A 100 -17.39 -3.44 -11.48
CA SER A 100 -18.01 -3.75 -12.78
C SER A 100 -16.98 -4.06 -13.88
N VAL A 101 -15.71 -3.69 -13.66
CA VAL A 101 -14.63 -3.95 -14.63
C VAL A 101 -14.13 -5.39 -14.42
N PRO A 102 -14.14 -6.25 -15.46
CA PRO A 102 -13.55 -7.57 -15.34
C PRO A 102 -12.07 -7.46 -14.97
N HIS A 103 -11.67 -8.18 -13.93
CA HIS A 103 -10.26 -8.33 -13.58
C HIS A 103 -9.48 -8.87 -14.80
N SER A 104 -8.50 -8.12 -15.31
CA SER A 104 -7.53 -8.67 -16.25
C SER A 104 -6.49 -9.50 -15.51
N GLU A 105 -6.06 -10.63 -16.07
CA GLU A 105 -4.93 -11.44 -15.53
C GLU A 105 -3.68 -10.57 -15.27
N ASN A 106 -3.44 -9.55 -16.09
CA ASN A 106 -2.31 -8.63 -15.96
C ASN A 106 -2.39 -7.65 -14.76
N SER A 107 -3.48 -7.64 -13.99
CA SER A 107 -3.63 -6.76 -12.82
C SER A 107 -3.12 -7.38 -11.52
N PHE A 108 -2.92 -8.70 -11.49
CA PHE A 108 -2.26 -9.39 -10.39
C PHE A 108 -0.75 -9.29 -10.54
N SER A 109 -0.07 -8.90 -9.47
CA SER A 109 1.38 -8.93 -9.42
C SER A 109 1.86 -9.61 -8.14
N PHE A 110 3.01 -10.28 -8.22
CA PHE A 110 3.68 -10.80 -7.05
C PHE A 110 5.20 -10.72 -7.16
N SER A 111 5.87 -10.76 -6.01
CA SER A 111 7.32 -10.91 -5.92
C SER A 111 7.69 -11.76 -4.73
N ILE A 112 8.80 -12.51 -4.84
CA ILE A 112 9.37 -13.34 -3.77
C ILE A 112 10.81 -12.87 -3.55
N LYS A 113 11.19 -12.54 -2.31
CA LYS A 113 12.56 -12.17 -1.95
C LYS A 113 13.03 -12.90 -0.71
N ASP A 114 14.33 -13.20 -0.64
CA ASP A 114 14.96 -13.58 0.63
C ASP A 114 15.09 -12.37 1.52
N LEU A 115 14.89 -12.58 2.81
CA LEU A 115 15.18 -11.59 3.83
C LEU A 115 16.44 -12.00 4.60
N LYS A 116 17.30 -11.03 4.87
CA LYS A 116 18.44 -11.19 5.78
C LYS A 116 17.95 -11.17 7.22
N SER A 117 16.97 -10.33 7.53
CA SER A 117 16.32 -10.18 8.84
C SER A 117 14.82 -9.93 8.67
N TYR A 118 14.02 -10.08 9.74
CA TYR A 118 12.61 -9.66 9.74
C TYR A 118 12.43 -8.17 9.43
N GLY A 119 13.40 -7.32 9.80
CA GLY A 119 13.37 -5.88 9.53
C GLY A 119 13.38 -5.53 8.03
N ASP A 120 13.94 -6.40 7.18
CA ASP A 120 13.98 -6.21 5.73
C ASP A 120 12.58 -6.17 5.09
N VAL A 121 11.54 -6.63 5.80
CA VAL A 121 10.16 -6.50 5.30
C VAL A 121 9.74 -5.03 5.12
N ALA A 122 10.41 -4.08 5.80
CA ALA A 122 10.19 -2.64 5.65
C ALA A 122 10.28 -2.16 4.19
N HIS A 123 11.03 -2.87 3.33
CA HIS A 123 11.11 -2.59 1.89
C HIS A 123 9.75 -2.67 1.19
N TYR A 124 8.90 -3.62 1.59
CA TYR A 124 7.55 -3.73 1.05
C TYR A 124 6.62 -2.68 1.63
N PHE A 125 6.92 -2.20 2.83
CA PHE A 125 6.11 -1.18 3.49
C PHE A 125 6.46 0.24 3.07
N GLY A 126 7.67 0.47 2.54
CA GLY A 126 8.22 1.80 2.26
C GLY A 126 8.47 2.63 3.53
N GLN A 127 8.49 1.96 4.69
CA GLN A 127 8.59 2.54 6.03
C GLN A 127 8.91 1.46 7.04
N LYS A 128 9.36 1.87 8.24
CA LYS A 128 9.52 0.95 9.36
C LYS A 128 8.17 0.42 9.85
N ILE A 129 8.18 -0.85 10.26
CA ILE A 129 7.04 -1.51 10.90
C ILE A 129 7.48 -2.26 12.15
N ASP A 130 6.52 -2.51 13.03
CA ASP A 130 6.67 -3.49 14.11
C ASP A 130 6.28 -4.88 13.57
N VAL A 131 7.27 -5.76 13.41
CA VAL A 131 7.06 -7.08 12.81
C VAL A 131 6.30 -8.02 13.74
N ALA A 132 6.39 -7.80 15.06
CA ALA A 132 5.61 -8.57 16.02
C ALA A 132 4.13 -8.23 15.90
N ASP A 133 3.78 -6.95 15.79
CA ASP A 133 2.39 -6.51 15.61
C ASP A 133 1.81 -6.98 14.26
N TRP A 134 2.57 -6.82 13.17
CA TRP A 134 2.05 -7.04 11.81
C TRP A 134 2.02 -8.51 11.40
N PHE A 135 2.91 -9.33 11.96
CA PHE A 135 3.09 -10.73 11.55
C PHE A 135 3.05 -11.73 12.71
N SER A 136 2.80 -11.26 13.94
CA SER A 136 2.80 -12.12 15.15
C SER A 136 4.11 -12.89 15.34
N VAL A 137 5.24 -12.30 14.94
CA VAL A 137 6.58 -12.86 15.17
C VAL A 137 6.94 -12.69 16.65
N SER A 138 7.12 -13.79 17.37
CA SER A 138 7.38 -13.78 18.81
C SER A 138 8.82 -13.39 19.17
N ASP A 139 9.79 -13.77 18.35
CA ASP A 139 11.19 -13.42 18.51
C ASP A 139 11.78 -12.99 17.15
N PRO A 140 11.82 -11.67 16.85
CA PRO A 140 12.36 -11.15 15.59
C PRO A 140 13.88 -11.30 15.45
N ASP A 141 14.61 -11.66 16.51
CA ASP A 141 16.06 -11.88 16.46
C ASP A 141 16.40 -13.33 16.10
N GLU A 142 15.47 -14.27 16.32
CA GLU A 142 15.63 -15.68 15.96
C GLU A 142 15.24 -15.94 14.50
N LYS A 143 16.23 -15.89 13.61
CA LYS A 143 16.02 -16.13 12.18
C LYS A 143 15.94 -17.63 11.86
N PRO A 144 14.90 -18.11 11.13
CA PRO A 144 14.89 -19.46 10.57
C PRO A 144 15.94 -19.62 9.46
N GLN A 145 16.25 -20.88 9.09
CA GLN A 145 17.19 -21.18 8.01
C GLN A 145 16.80 -20.48 6.69
N THR A 146 15.51 -20.56 6.34
CA THR A 146 14.91 -19.85 5.21
C THR A 146 13.89 -18.85 5.73
N LEU A 147 14.09 -17.58 5.37
CA LEU A 147 13.15 -16.49 5.61
C LEU A 147 12.91 -15.76 4.29
N LEU A 148 11.69 -15.82 3.79
CA LEU A 148 11.27 -15.17 2.55
C LEU A 148 10.11 -14.21 2.81
N ALA A 149 9.97 -13.21 1.95
CA ALA A 149 8.76 -12.41 1.84
C ALA A 149 8.14 -12.58 0.46
N VAL A 150 6.82 -12.74 0.45
CA VAL A 150 5.98 -12.71 -0.73
C VAL A 150 5.10 -11.48 -0.67
N ASN A 151 5.21 -10.57 -1.64
CA ASN A 151 4.27 -9.46 -1.81
C ASN A 151 3.36 -9.80 -2.97
N MET A 152 2.05 -9.85 -2.72
CA MET A 152 0.99 -10.06 -3.71
C MET A 152 0.07 -8.86 -3.70
N GLU A 153 -0.29 -8.35 -4.88
CA GLU A 153 -1.20 -7.22 -4.98
C GLU A 153 -2.02 -7.26 -6.26
N ARG A 154 -3.20 -6.65 -6.16
CA ARG A 154 -4.08 -6.31 -7.27
C ARG A 154 -4.63 -4.91 -7.01
N VAL A 155 -4.11 -3.93 -7.74
CA VAL A 155 -4.61 -2.56 -7.68
C VAL A 155 -5.88 -2.47 -8.53
N ALA A 156 -6.99 -2.08 -7.92
CA ALA A 156 -8.26 -1.89 -8.61
C ALA A 156 -8.32 -0.50 -9.28
N PHE A 157 -7.92 0.54 -8.55
CA PHE A 157 -7.84 1.90 -9.06
C PHE A 157 -6.94 2.77 -8.15
N THR A 158 -6.56 3.93 -8.65
CA THR A 158 -5.91 4.99 -7.86
C THR A 158 -6.83 6.20 -7.78
N ALA A 159 -6.78 6.91 -6.65
CA ALA A 159 -7.33 8.25 -6.51
C ALA A 159 -6.15 9.22 -6.36
N GLU A 160 -6.14 10.26 -7.17
CA GLU A 160 -5.05 11.23 -7.28
C GLU A 160 -5.58 12.64 -7.08
N MET A 161 -4.84 13.45 -6.34
CA MET A 161 -5.18 14.85 -6.08
C MET A 161 -4.40 15.74 -7.04
N ASP A 162 -5.10 16.55 -7.84
CA ASP A 162 -4.44 17.53 -8.70
C ASP A 162 -3.73 18.60 -7.86
N LEU A 163 -2.63 19.14 -8.38
CA LEU A 163 -1.93 20.24 -7.74
C LEU A 163 -2.77 21.54 -7.77
N PRO A 164 -2.70 22.36 -6.71
CA PRO A 164 -3.40 23.64 -6.68
C PRO A 164 -2.79 24.56 -7.75
N ALA A 165 -3.64 25.28 -8.50
CA ALA A 165 -3.16 26.11 -9.61
C ALA A 165 -2.20 27.22 -9.16
N GLU A 166 -2.35 27.74 -7.94
CA GLU A 166 -1.46 28.76 -7.36
C GLU A 166 -0.20 28.15 -6.71
N GLY A 167 -0.04 26.82 -6.76
CA GLY A 167 1.08 26.10 -6.17
C GLY A 167 1.06 26.08 -4.63
N LYS A 168 0.01 26.57 -3.99
CA LYS A 168 -0.19 26.53 -2.53
C LYS A 168 -1.66 26.30 -2.21
N PHE A 169 -1.92 25.70 -1.06
CA PHE A 169 -3.26 25.55 -0.51
C PHE A 169 -3.58 26.68 0.48
N LYS A 170 -4.85 27.09 0.54
CA LYS A 170 -5.42 27.74 1.71
C LYS A 170 -5.44 26.74 2.86
N THR A 171 -4.92 27.18 4.00
CA THR A 171 -4.73 26.31 5.16
C THR A 171 -5.22 26.95 6.45
N ASN A 172 -5.52 26.12 7.45
CA ASN A 172 -5.82 26.57 8.79
C ASN A 172 -4.52 26.99 9.53
N ASN A 173 -4.15 28.27 9.42
CA ASN A 173 -2.92 28.79 10.03
C ASN A 173 -2.85 28.57 11.55
N ALA A 174 -3.98 28.69 12.26
CA ALA A 174 -4.00 28.50 13.73
C ALA A 174 -3.70 27.04 14.15
N LEU A 175 -4.00 26.07 13.29
CA LEU A 175 -3.61 24.68 13.49
C LEU A 175 -2.15 24.46 13.06
N LEU A 176 -1.76 25.01 11.91
CA LEU A 176 -0.40 24.92 11.37
C LEU A 176 0.68 25.49 12.30
N ASP A 177 0.39 26.59 13.00
CA ASP A 177 1.33 27.25 13.92
C ASP A 177 1.75 26.36 15.10
N ARG A 178 1.08 25.22 15.31
CA ARG A 178 1.41 24.22 16.33
C ARG A 178 2.45 23.19 15.88
N TYR A 179 2.79 23.18 14.60
CA TYR A 179 3.64 22.17 13.98
C TYR A 179 4.80 22.79 13.20
N ASN A 180 5.85 22.01 12.98
CA ASN A 180 6.91 22.42 12.06
C ASN A 180 6.41 22.27 10.62
N SER A 181 6.03 23.38 9.98
CA SER A 181 5.50 23.38 8.60
C SER A 181 6.43 22.79 7.54
N ASN A 182 7.73 22.68 7.85
CA ASN A 182 8.70 22.02 6.97
C ASN A 182 8.65 20.50 6.99
N GLU A 183 8.03 19.90 8.01
CA GLU A 183 7.89 18.46 8.22
C GLU A 183 6.49 17.96 7.85
N LEU A 184 5.64 18.84 7.30
CA LEU A 184 4.27 18.49 6.93
C LEU A 184 4.21 18.04 5.48
N ILE A 185 3.60 16.88 5.28
CA ILE A 185 3.31 16.28 3.99
C ILE A 185 1.79 16.08 3.88
N TYR A 186 1.24 16.15 2.67
CA TYR A 186 -0.15 15.82 2.42
C TYR A 186 -0.24 14.60 1.51
N VAL A 187 -1.20 13.74 1.77
CA VAL A 187 -1.51 12.57 0.94
C VAL A 187 -2.08 13.06 -0.38
N ASN A 188 -1.40 12.79 -1.49
CA ASN A 188 -1.81 13.23 -2.83
C ASN A 188 -2.16 12.07 -3.76
N THR A 189 -1.91 10.83 -3.34
CA THR A 189 -2.30 9.63 -4.08
C THR A 189 -2.69 8.54 -3.09
N LEU A 190 -3.76 7.81 -3.40
CA LEU A 190 -4.19 6.62 -2.69
C LEU A 190 -4.46 5.50 -3.70
N SER A 191 -3.91 4.32 -3.43
CA SER A 191 -4.17 3.12 -4.23
C SER A 191 -5.18 2.24 -3.51
N PHE A 192 -6.19 1.77 -4.22
CA PHE A 192 -7.25 0.89 -3.71
C PHE A 192 -7.18 -0.45 -4.42
N GLY A 193 -7.48 -1.52 -3.69
CA GLY A 193 -7.38 -2.88 -4.19
C GLY A 193 -7.19 -3.88 -3.07
N ARG A 194 -6.51 -4.99 -3.36
CA ARG A 194 -6.16 -6.03 -2.40
C ARG A 194 -4.66 -6.23 -2.41
N ARG A 195 -4.06 -6.34 -1.23
CA ARG A 195 -2.63 -6.61 -1.09
C ARG A 195 -2.40 -7.51 0.11
N ALA A 196 -1.43 -8.42 -0.04
CA ALA A 196 -0.98 -9.29 1.00
C ALA A 196 0.54 -9.35 1.01
N ILE A 197 1.12 -9.22 2.20
CA ILE A 197 2.54 -9.49 2.42
C ILE A 197 2.58 -10.75 3.28
N VAL A 198 3.33 -11.76 2.85
CA VAL A 198 3.45 -13.05 3.54
C VAL A 198 4.91 -13.28 3.87
N LEU A 199 5.21 -13.45 5.16
CA LEU A 199 6.49 -14.00 5.60
C LEU A 199 6.41 -15.53 5.55
N VAL A 200 7.44 -16.15 4.99
CA VAL A 200 7.55 -17.60 4.85
C VAL A 200 8.81 -18.05 5.56
N GLU A 201 8.63 -18.88 6.58
CA GLU A 201 9.68 -19.39 7.45
C GLU A 201 9.83 -20.90 7.22
N SER A 202 11.05 -21.41 7.07
CA SER A 202 11.27 -22.85 6.91
C SER A 202 12.69 -23.27 7.29
N ASN A 203 12.85 -24.56 7.60
CA ASN A 203 14.14 -25.23 7.73
C ASN A 203 14.63 -25.89 6.44
N LEU A 204 13.89 -25.73 5.33
CA LEU A 204 14.27 -26.23 4.01
C LEU A 204 15.19 -25.24 3.29
N ASP A 205 15.78 -25.67 2.16
CA ASP A 205 16.59 -24.79 1.31
C ASP A 205 15.71 -23.72 0.63
N ALA A 206 16.20 -22.48 0.60
CA ALA A 206 15.46 -21.34 0.09
C ALA A 206 15.05 -21.50 -1.39
N SER A 207 15.86 -22.16 -2.22
CA SER A 207 15.51 -22.40 -3.63
C SER A 207 14.34 -23.37 -3.76
N GLN A 208 14.27 -24.39 -2.90
CA GLN A 208 13.16 -25.34 -2.87
C GLN A 208 11.85 -24.65 -2.50
N VAL A 209 11.88 -23.81 -1.44
CA VAL A 209 10.70 -23.06 -1.00
C VAL A 209 10.25 -22.07 -2.07
N LYS A 210 11.17 -21.31 -2.68
CA LYS A 210 10.85 -20.37 -3.77
C LYS A 210 10.23 -21.03 -4.98
N ASN A 211 10.70 -22.22 -5.36
CA ASN A 211 10.15 -22.94 -6.50
C ASN A 211 8.70 -23.36 -6.23
N ALA A 212 8.42 -23.92 -5.05
CA ALA A 212 7.07 -24.29 -4.65
C ALA A 212 6.13 -23.07 -4.54
N LEU A 213 6.61 -21.96 -3.95
CA LEU A 213 5.88 -20.68 -3.90
C LEU A 213 5.58 -20.15 -5.31
N SER A 214 6.56 -20.19 -6.21
CA SER A 214 6.37 -19.73 -7.59
C SER A 214 5.32 -20.57 -8.33
N ALA A 215 5.29 -21.88 -8.11
CA ALA A 215 4.30 -22.77 -8.72
C ALA A 215 2.87 -22.40 -8.31
N ILE A 216 2.60 -22.22 -7.00
CA ILE A 216 1.26 -21.85 -6.52
C ILE A 216 0.86 -20.43 -6.94
N LEU A 217 1.78 -19.46 -6.87
CA LEU A 217 1.51 -18.06 -7.24
C LEU A 217 1.27 -17.88 -8.75
N THR A 218 1.86 -18.75 -9.58
CA THR A 218 1.60 -18.81 -11.03
C THR A 218 0.45 -19.76 -11.39
N ARG A 219 -0.33 -20.20 -10.40
CA ARG A 219 -1.53 -21.04 -10.56
C ARG A 219 -1.24 -22.38 -11.26
N LYS A 220 -0.05 -22.94 -11.09
CA LYS A 220 0.29 -24.27 -11.58
C LYS A 220 -0.21 -25.34 -10.62
N GLU A 221 -0.56 -26.50 -11.15
CA GLU A 221 -0.82 -27.66 -10.32
C GLU A 221 0.45 -28.06 -9.57
N LEU A 222 0.36 -28.16 -8.25
CA LEU A 222 1.49 -28.52 -7.40
C LEU A 222 1.75 -30.02 -7.42
N SER A 223 3.00 -30.41 -7.62
CA SER A 223 3.48 -31.77 -7.38
C SER A 223 3.40 -32.15 -5.89
N ASN A 224 3.43 -33.45 -5.60
CA ASN A 224 3.46 -33.94 -4.21
C ASN A 224 4.68 -33.42 -3.43
N GLN A 225 5.81 -33.23 -4.11
CA GLN A 225 7.01 -32.65 -3.53
C GLN A 225 6.79 -31.18 -3.14
N GLU A 226 6.23 -30.36 -4.04
CA GLU A 226 5.95 -28.94 -3.75
C GLU A 226 4.91 -28.78 -2.63
N LYS A 227 3.87 -29.62 -2.61
CA LYS A 227 2.90 -29.67 -1.49
C LYS A 227 3.61 -29.99 -0.18
N GLY A 228 4.51 -30.97 -0.18
CA GLY A 228 5.31 -31.32 0.99
C GLY A 228 6.23 -30.19 1.46
N VAL A 229 6.85 -29.45 0.53
CA VAL A 229 7.67 -28.27 0.85
C VAL A 229 6.84 -27.19 1.52
N LEU A 230 5.70 -26.81 0.94
CA LEU A 230 4.82 -25.77 1.50
C LEU A 230 4.24 -26.17 2.86
N ALA A 231 3.90 -27.45 3.06
CA ALA A 231 3.42 -27.95 4.35
C ALA A 231 4.47 -27.92 5.48
N ASN A 232 5.76 -27.78 5.14
CA ASN A 232 6.87 -27.61 6.10
C ASN A 232 7.29 -26.13 6.26
N CYS A 233 6.47 -25.20 5.78
CA CYS A 233 6.67 -23.77 5.98
C CYS A 233 5.70 -23.24 7.04
N THR A 234 6.13 -22.23 7.78
CA THR A 234 5.25 -21.38 8.59
C THR A 234 4.97 -20.10 7.82
N PHE A 235 3.70 -19.72 7.73
CA PHE A 235 3.23 -18.54 7.01
C PHE A 235 2.68 -17.50 7.98
N ARG A 236 3.08 -16.25 7.80
CA ARG A 236 2.56 -15.11 8.57
C ARG A 236 2.10 -14.04 7.59
N VAL A 237 0.88 -13.55 7.75
CA VAL A 237 0.22 -12.76 6.71
C VAL A 237 -0.21 -11.41 7.26
N ALA A 238 0.11 -10.36 6.50
CA ALA A 238 -0.48 -9.04 6.63
C ALA A 238 -1.39 -8.79 5.42
N LEU A 239 -2.68 -8.58 5.67
CA LEU A 239 -3.70 -8.29 4.66
C LEU A 239 -4.03 -6.80 4.64
N LEU A 240 -4.16 -6.23 3.45
CA LEU A 240 -4.56 -4.84 3.23
C LEU A 240 -5.64 -4.76 2.14
N GLY A 241 -6.56 -3.80 2.26
CA GLY A 241 -7.56 -3.51 1.23
C GLY A 241 -9.02 -3.67 1.65
N SER A 242 -9.31 -4.49 2.68
CA SER A 242 -10.59 -4.38 3.38
C SER A 242 -10.45 -4.66 4.87
N GLN A 243 -11.58 -4.52 5.57
CA GLN A 243 -11.76 -4.81 6.97
C GLN A 243 -12.08 -6.29 7.23
N ASP A 244 -12.14 -7.13 6.19
CA ASP A 244 -12.49 -8.53 6.31
C ASP A 244 -11.37 -9.27 7.07
N VAL A 245 -11.72 -9.83 8.22
CA VAL A 245 -10.87 -10.81 8.89
C VAL A 245 -11.06 -12.13 8.16
N ILE A 246 -10.00 -12.63 7.52
CA ILE A 246 -10.01 -14.00 7.03
C ILE A 246 -9.52 -14.88 8.18
N ASP A 247 -10.36 -15.82 8.58
CA ASP A 247 -9.93 -16.93 9.44
C ASP A 247 -9.17 -17.91 8.55
N VAL A 248 -7.84 -17.76 8.51
CA VAL A 248 -7.03 -18.47 7.53
C VAL A 248 -6.67 -19.85 8.06
N ASP A 249 -7.07 -20.91 7.37
CA ASP A 249 -6.62 -22.27 7.67
C ASP A 249 -5.13 -22.38 7.32
N SER A 250 -4.30 -22.66 8.33
CA SER A 250 -2.85 -22.83 8.17
C SER A 250 -2.45 -23.81 7.06
N SER A 251 -3.29 -24.80 6.74
CA SER A 251 -3.03 -25.80 5.71
C SER A 251 -3.31 -25.33 4.28
N ARG A 252 -4.06 -24.23 4.11
CA ARG A 252 -4.48 -23.64 2.82
C ARG A 252 -4.20 -22.15 2.74
N MET A 253 -3.29 -21.66 3.58
CA MET A 253 -3.04 -20.23 3.80
C MET A 253 -2.74 -19.48 2.51
N LEU A 254 -1.91 -20.03 1.62
CA LEU A 254 -1.55 -19.35 0.38
C LEU A 254 -2.71 -19.32 -0.62
N GLU A 255 -3.49 -20.40 -0.72
CA GLU A 255 -4.70 -20.44 -1.54
C GLU A 255 -5.73 -19.43 -1.05
N GLU A 256 -5.95 -19.34 0.27
CA GLU A 256 -6.91 -18.40 0.86
C GLU A 256 -6.48 -16.94 0.71
N VAL A 257 -5.17 -16.66 0.82
CA VAL A 257 -4.62 -15.34 0.49
C VAL A 257 -4.78 -15.03 -1.01
N LEU A 258 -4.57 -16.00 -1.88
CA LEU A 258 -4.78 -15.82 -3.31
C LEU A 258 -6.27 -15.59 -3.64
N ASP A 259 -7.18 -16.27 -2.96
CA ASP A 259 -8.63 -16.06 -3.08
C ASP A 259 -9.03 -14.69 -2.55
N TYR A 260 -8.39 -14.19 -1.48
CA TYR A 260 -8.55 -12.82 -0.99
C TYR A 260 -8.17 -11.77 -2.04
N ILE A 261 -7.02 -11.96 -2.70
CA ILE A 261 -6.54 -11.04 -3.73
C ILE A 261 -7.48 -11.04 -4.94
N ASP A 262 -8.07 -12.18 -5.27
CA ASP A 262 -8.95 -12.37 -6.43
C ASP A 262 -10.44 -12.13 -6.15
N ALA A 263 -10.80 -11.96 -4.87
CA ALA A 263 -12.17 -11.86 -4.43
C ALA A 263 -12.91 -10.76 -5.21
N LYS A 264 -13.90 -11.18 -6.00
CA LYS A 264 -14.84 -10.28 -6.68
C LYS A 264 -15.89 -9.69 -5.73
N LYS A 265 -15.94 -10.17 -4.48
CA LYS A 265 -17.04 -9.91 -3.55
C LYS A 265 -17.10 -8.44 -3.15
N ASP A 266 -18.32 -7.94 -3.27
CA ASP A 266 -18.91 -6.74 -2.66
C ASP A 266 -18.04 -6.10 -1.58
N PHE A 267 -17.25 -5.10 -1.99
CA PHE A 267 -16.75 -4.07 -1.11
C PHE A 267 -17.94 -3.23 -0.64
N SER A 268 -18.80 -3.81 0.21
CA SER A 268 -20.00 -3.17 0.78
C SER A 268 -19.66 -1.96 1.67
N SER A 269 -18.38 -1.77 1.96
CA SER A 269 -17.75 -0.55 2.45
C SER A 269 -16.76 -0.08 1.38
N PRO A 270 -16.57 1.24 1.16
CA PRO A 270 -15.47 1.69 0.33
C PRO A 270 -14.20 1.02 0.84
N GLY A 271 -13.52 0.28 -0.03
CA GLY A 271 -12.32 -0.46 0.32
C GLY A 271 -11.31 0.46 1.02
N LEU A 272 -10.44 -0.13 1.81
CA LEU A 272 -9.39 0.64 2.48
C LEU A 272 -8.20 0.80 1.53
N PRO A 273 -7.51 1.95 1.52
CA PRO A 273 -6.32 2.11 0.69
C PRO A 273 -5.25 1.11 1.10
N ILE A 274 -4.53 0.56 0.12
CA ILE A 274 -3.40 -0.38 0.33
C ILE A 274 -2.05 0.34 0.37
N SER A 275 -1.97 1.51 -0.26
CA SER A 275 -0.79 2.38 -0.24
C SER A 275 -1.16 3.83 -0.52
N PHE A 276 -0.24 4.73 -0.18
CA PHE A 276 -0.36 6.16 -0.44
C PHE A 276 0.95 6.75 -0.95
N GLY A 277 0.82 7.83 -1.71
CA GLY A 277 1.87 8.78 -2.03
C GLY A 277 1.61 10.10 -1.31
N ALA A 278 2.66 10.87 -1.09
CA ALA A 278 2.54 12.18 -0.46
C ALA A 278 3.45 13.21 -1.12
N ALA A 279 3.16 14.48 -0.84
CA ALA A 279 4.00 15.61 -1.21
C ALA A 279 4.14 16.57 -0.04
N TYR A 280 5.24 17.32 0.00
CA TYR A 280 5.47 18.33 1.02
C TYR A 280 4.46 19.47 0.88
N LEU A 281 3.77 19.82 1.99
CA LEU A 281 2.77 20.89 2.00
C LEU A 281 3.35 22.25 1.59
N ARG A 282 4.62 22.49 1.92
CA ARG A 282 5.30 23.77 1.65
C ARG A 282 5.55 24.08 0.17
N ASN A 283 5.72 23.05 -0.68
CA ASN A 283 6.21 23.23 -2.05
C ASN A 283 5.72 22.18 -3.06
N ASN A 284 4.85 21.26 -2.65
CA ASN A 284 4.30 20.16 -3.45
C ASN A 284 5.35 19.22 -4.07
N GLN A 285 6.60 19.24 -3.60
CA GLN A 285 7.59 18.25 -4.02
C GLN A 285 7.20 16.87 -3.48
N ILE A 286 7.44 15.84 -4.28
CA ILE A 286 7.17 14.45 -3.89
C ILE A 286 7.92 14.13 -2.61
N PHE A 287 7.21 13.60 -1.63
CA PHE A 287 7.79 13.08 -0.40
C PHE A 287 8.41 11.72 -0.66
N SER A 288 9.59 11.50 -0.08
CA SER A 288 10.26 10.21 -0.09
C SER A 288 10.65 9.86 1.35
N ASN A 289 10.00 8.85 1.91
CA ASN A 289 10.29 8.37 3.25
C ASN A 289 11.64 7.67 3.26
N THR A 290 12.43 7.93 4.30
CA THR A 290 13.70 7.25 4.55
C THR A 290 13.52 6.27 5.71
N TYR A 291 13.87 5.00 5.54
CA TYR A 291 13.63 3.94 6.54
C TYR A 291 14.82 2.99 6.73
#